data_AF-A0AAV9T1G6-F1
#
_entry.id   AF-A0AAV9T1G6-F1
#
_cell.length_a   1.000
_cell.length_b   1.000
_cell.length_c   1.000
_cell.angle_alpha   90.00
_cell.angle_beta   90.00
_cell.angle_gamma   90.00
#
_symmetry.space_group_name_H-M   'P 1'
#
loop_
_entity.id
_entity.type
_entity.pdbx_description
1 polymer ?
#
loop_
_entity_poly.entity_id
_entity_poly.type
_entity_poly.pdbx_seq_one_letter_code
_entity_poly.pdbx_strand_id
1 'polypeptide(L)'
;MVNFALPAVAAVVLAQLTGASPVVATRSDAVEVFSFGKWIDGIIANPEGDNLTPDEAVEAWHASLESTSVAPTGENLLVKRYYCNTIPNTEAYVPDAVACINDLARRGGEACRVDGSRVFCVIGRAQITGVVGGGVTSSTSSCNDVARGAGFVMDHCTRADNTVQGAEFAYGNGNLLVWIRRPS
;
A
#
# COMPACT_ATOMS: atom_id res chain seq x y z
N MET A 1 69.83 0.39 29.70
CA MET A 1 68.85 0.87 28.70
C MET A 1 68.71 -0.23 27.67
N VAL A 2 67.50 -0.78 27.58
CA VAL A 2 67.20 -2.05 26.88
C VAL A 2 67.22 -1.79 25.38
N ASN A 3 68.06 -2.50 24.63
CA ASN A 3 68.12 -2.38 23.17
C ASN A 3 67.70 -3.70 22.52
N PHE A 4 66.91 -3.56 21.46
CA PHE A 4 65.93 -4.51 20.94
C PHE A 4 66.50 -5.72 20.18
N ALA A 5 65.62 -6.71 20.07
CA ALA A 5 65.83 -8.10 19.66
C ALA A 5 66.06 -8.36 18.15
N LEU A 6 66.45 -9.62 17.90
CA LEU A 6 66.94 -10.32 16.71
C LEU A 6 66.13 -10.25 15.39
N PRO A 7 66.76 -10.64 14.26
CA PRO A 7 66.25 -10.43 12.90
C PRO A 7 65.26 -11.50 12.41
N ALA A 8 64.54 -11.12 11.38
CA ALA A 8 63.55 -11.90 10.63
C ALA A 8 64.15 -13.10 9.89
N VAL A 9 63.42 -14.23 9.91
CA VAL A 9 63.53 -15.30 8.91
C VAL A 9 62.12 -15.69 8.47
N ALA A 10 61.87 -15.56 7.17
CA ALA A 10 60.63 -15.89 6.49
C ALA A 10 60.48 -17.41 6.31
N ALA A 11 59.25 -17.92 6.47
CA ALA A 11 58.86 -19.25 6.01
C ALA A 11 57.68 -19.12 5.03
N VAL A 12 57.84 -19.73 3.87
CA VAL A 12 56.96 -19.65 2.71
C VAL A 12 55.82 -20.68 2.81
N VAL A 13 54.61 -20.15 2.64
CA VAL A 13 53.33 -20.68 2.12
C VAL A 13 53.24 -22.16 1.72
N LEU A 14 52.21 -22.83 2.23
CA LEU A 14 51.34 -23.76 1.46
C LEU A 14 49.98 -23.89 2.16
N ALA A 15 48.98 -23.17 1.68
CA ALA A 15 47.57 -23.40 2.03
C ALA A 15 46.79 -23.63 0.74
N GLN A 16 45.99 -24.69 0.75
CA GLN A 16 45.41 -25.31 -0.44
C GLN A 16 44.20 -24.53 -0.93
N LEU A 17 44.10 -24.35 -2.25
CA LEU A 17 42.91 -23.83 -2.92
C LEU A 17 41.81 -24.90 -2.88
N THR A 18 40.99 -24.90 -1.83
CA THR A 18 39.68 -25.51 -1.89
C THR A 18 38.76 -24.55 -2.64
N GLY A 19 38.49 -24.86 -3.90
CA GLY A 19 37.49 -24.15 -4.70
C GLY A 19 36.09 -24.38 -4.14
N ALA A 20 35.67 -23.52 -3.21
CA ALA A 20 34.26 -23.32 -2.93
C ALA A 20 33.71 -22.37 -4.00
N SER A 21 33.11 -22.93 -5.04
CA SER A 21 32.26 -22.14 -5.94
C SER A 21 31.22 -21.41 -5.09
N PRO A 22 31.06 -20.08 -5.22
CA PRO A 22 29.93 -19.44 -4.59
C PRO A 22 28.67 -20.02 -5.26
N VAL A 23 27.91 -20.80 -4.50
CA VAL A 23 26.51 -21.04 -4.80
C VAL A 23 25.88 -19.67 -4.69
N VAL A 24 25.68 -19.01 -5.83
CA VAL A 24 24.77 -17.88 -5.92
C VAL A 24 23.43 -18.44 -5.49
N ALA A 25 23.10 -18.24 -4.21
CA ALA A 25 21.73 -18.36 -3.77
C ALA A 25 20.97 -17.40 -4.67
N THR A 26 20.24 -17.94 -5.64
CA THR A 26 19.21 -17.18 -6.34
C THR A 26 18.19 -16.87 -5.26
N ARG A 27 18.42 -15.74 -4.56
CA ARG A 27 17.38 -15.11 -3.78
C ARG A 27 16.29 -14.88 -4.82
N SER A 28 15.20 -15.62 -4.68
CA SER A 28 13.97 -15.25 -5.35
C SER A 28 13.56 -13.95 -4.65
N ASP A 29 14.18 -12.85 -5.08
CA ASP A 29 13.68 -11.52 -4.85
C ASP A 29 12.42 -11.45 -5.70
N ALA A 30 11.35 -12.06 -5.20
CA ALA A 30 10.02 -11.72 -5.64
C ALA A 30 9.93 -10.22 -5.42
N VAL A 31 9.92 -9.46 -6.52
CA VAL A 31 9.72 -8.02 -6.48
C VAL A 31 8.44 -7.81 -5.68
N GLU A 32 8.55 -7.22 -4.49
CA GLU A 32 7.37 -6.95 -3.67
C GLU A 32 6.54 -5.94 -4.45
N VAL A 33 5.44 -6.41 -5.04
CA VAL A 33 4.50 -5.57 -5.78
C VAL A 33 3.98 -4.51 -4.82
N PHE A 34 4.02 -3.25 -5.26
CA PHE A 34 3.56 -2.12 -4.47
C PHE A 34 2.10 -2.31 -4.03
N SER A 35 1.80 -1.99 -2.78
CA SER A 35 0.45 -2.01 -2.21
C SER A 35 0.17 -0.68 -1.54
N PHE A 36 -0.89 -0.01 -2.00
CA PHE A 36 -1.46 1.17 -1.39
C PHE A 36 -1.89 0.87 0.04
N GLY A 37 -2.52 -0.27 0.31
CA GLY A 37 -2.90 -0.67 1.67
C GLY A 37 -1.72 -0.66 2.65
N LYS A 38 -0.59 -1.27 2.26
CA LYS A 38 0.64 -1.27 3.08
C LYS A 38 1.24 0.12 3.23
N TRP A 39 1.26 0.92 2.17
CA TRP A 39 1.74 2.30 2.23
C TRP A 39 0.90 3.14 3.21
N ILE A 40 -0.43 2.98 3.20
CA ILE A 40 -1.32 3.62 4.17
C ILE A 40 -1.05 3.15 5.60
N ASP A 41 -0.82 1.86 5.82
CA ASP A 41 -0.45 1.36 7.15
C ASP A 41 0.88 1.97 7.64
N GLY A 42 1.84 2.22 6.75
CA GLY A 42 3.08 2.96 7.04
C GLY A 42 2.81 4.39 7.51
N ILE A 43 2.00 5.15 6.76
CA ILE A 43 1.60 6.52 7.13
C ILE A 43 0.90 6.52 8.49
N ILE A 44 -0.02 5.59 8.74
CA ILE A 44 -0.77 5.53 10.00
C ILE A 44 0.15 5.19 11.18
N ALA A 45 1.11 4.28 10.98
CA ALA A 45 2.05 3.87 12.02
C ALA A 45 3.04 4.99 12.38
N ASN A 46 3.45 5.79 11.41
CA ASN A 46 4.37 6.92 11.62
C ASN A 46 4.03 8.10 10.69
N PRO A 47 3.05 8.96 11.03
CA PRO A 47 2.58 10.02 10.14
C PRO A 47 3.64 11.06 9.77
N GLU A 48 4.55 11.34 10.70
CA GLU A 48 5.68 12.27 10.51
C GLU A 48 6.95 11.55 10.01
N GLY A 49 6.83 10.25 9.70
CA GLY A 49 7.91 9.46 9.13
C GLY A 49 8.18 9.81 7.67
N ASP A 50 9.33 9.32 7.20
CA ASP A 50 9.73 9.36 5.79
C ASP A 50 8.92 8.35 4.97
N ASN A 51 7.64 8.65 4.78
CA ASN A 51 6.72 7.88 3.94
C ASN A 51 6.74 8.46 2.53
N LEU A 52 6.58 7.60 1.51
CA LEU A 52 6.41 8.06 0.14
C LEU A 52 5.31 9.12 0.07
N THR A 53 5.58 10.18 -0.67
CA THR A 53 4.57 11.16 -1.06
C THR A 53 3.51 10.49 -1.95
N PRO A 54 2.30 11.08 -2.09
CA PRO A 54 1.29 10.57 -3.00
C PRO A 54 1.80 10.33 -4.42
N ASP A 55 2.61 11.24 -4.96
CA ASP A 55 3.16 11.11 -6.31
C ASP A 55 4.16 9.95 -6.38
N GLU A 56 5.07 9.82 -5.40
CA GLU A 56 6.02 8.70 -5.34
C GLU A 56 5.32 7.35 -5.16
N ALA A 57 4.20 7.31 -4.43
CA ALA A 57 3.37 6.11 -4.28
C ALA A 57 2.72 5.70 -5.62
N VAL A 58 2.28 6.67 -6.43
CA VAL A 58 1.77 6.41 -7.79
C VAL A 58 2.88 5.87 -8.69
N GLU A 59 4.07 6.48 -8.67
CA GLU A 59 5.21 6.01 -9.46
C GLU A 59 5.63 4.59 -9.06
N ALA A 60 5.66 4.29 -7.75
CA ALA A 60 5.93 2.95 -7.24
C ALA A 60 4.87 1.94 -7.70
N TRP A 61 3.60 2.34 -7.75
CA TRP A 61 2.54 1.51 -8.31
C TRP A 61 2.73 1.27 -9.81
N HIS A 62 3.01 2.29 -10.62
CA HIS A 62 3.29 2.13 -12.05
C HIS A 62 4.48 1.17 -12.29
N ALA A 63 5.58 1.33 -11.56
CA ALA A 63 6.73 0.44 -11.65
C ALA A 63 6.36 -1.02 -11.30
N SER A 64 5.42 -1.23 -10.38
CA SER A 64 4.95 -2.57 -10.01
C SER A 64 4.16 -3.25 -11.14
N LEU A 65 3.46 -2.49 -11.99
CA LEU A 65 2.73 -3.03 -13.15
C LEU A 65 3.70 -3.63 -14.18
N GLU A 66 4.85 -3.00 -14.38
CA GLU A 66 5.89 -3.47 -15.31
C GLU A 66 6.60 -4.74 -14.80
N SER A 67 6.57 -4.94 -13.48
CA SER A 67 7.32 -5.98 -12.77
C SER A 67 6.52 -7.27 -12.54
N THR A 68 5.21 -7.29 -12.82
CA THR A 68 4.33 -8.38 -12.39
C THR A 68 4.32 -9.55 -13.39
N SER A 69 5.00 -10.64 -13.06
CA SER A 69 4.73 -11.98 -13.61
C SER A 69 3.70 -12.71 -12.74
N VAL A 70 2.52 -12.97 -13.31
CA VAL A 70 1.38 -13.78 -12.82
C VAL A 70 1.40 -14.19 -11.33
N ALA A 71 0.52 -13.58 -10.53
CA ALA A 71 0.26 -13.99 -9.16
C ALA A 71 -0.49 -15.35 -9.11
N PRO A 72 -0.22 -16.21 -8.11
CA PRO A 72 -0.92 -17.47 -7.94
C PRO A 72 -2.38 -17.25 -7.53
N THR A 73 -3.30 -17.96 -8.19
CA THR A 73 -4.72 -18.02 -7.84
C THR A 73 -4.89 -18.79 -6.53
N GLY A 74 -5.12 -18.08 -5.43
CA GLY A 74 -5.47 -18.68 -4.15
C GLY A 74 -6.88 -19.25 -4.18
N GLU A 75 -7.03 -20.49 -4.61
CA GLU A 75 -8.31 -21.21 -4.53
C GLU A 75 -8.64 -21.53 -3.05
N ASN A 76 -9.84 -21.15 -2.60
CA ASN A 76 -10.44 -21.44 -1.28
C ASN A 76 -10.04 -20.59 -0.06
N LEU A 77 -9.53 -19.36 -0.25
CA LEU A 77 -9.40 -18.41 0.87
C LEU A 77 -10.69 -17.58 1.04
N LEU A 78 -11.11 -17.34 2.29
CA LEU A 78 -12.10 -16.33 2.58
C LEU A 78 -11.50 -14.95 2.26
N VAL A 79 -11.88 -14.39 1.11
CA VAL A 79 -11.43 -13.06 0.68
C VAL A 79 -12.39 -12.01 1.22
N LYS A 80 -11.83 -10.94 1.79
CA LYS A 80 -12.60 -9.74 2.13
C LYS A 80 -13.36 -9.27 0.89
N ARG A 81 -14.64 -8.92 1.04
CA ARG A 81 -15.44 -8.44 -0.09
C ARG A 81 -14.82 -7.15 -0.62
N TYR A 82 -15.09 -6.84 -1.88
CA TYR A 82 -14.84 -5.54 -2.49
C TYR A 82 -15.68 -5.48 -3.75
N TYR A 83 -16.00 -4.26 -4.19
CA TYR A 83 -16.75 -4.02 -5.42
C TYR A 83 -15.90 -3.17 -6.32
N CYS A 84 -15.54 -3.66 -7.50
CA CYS A 84 -14.80 -2.86 -8.49
C CYS A 84 -15.70 -2.52 -9.67
N ASN A 85 -15.64 -1.27 -10.11
CA ASN A 85 -16.16 -0.85 -11.42
C ASN A 85 -17.62 -1.23 -11.70
N THR A 86 -18.47 -1.13 -10.68
CA THR A 86 -19.89 -1.47 -10.75
C THR A 86 -20.73 -0.41 -11.49
N ILE A 87 -20.22 0.81 -11.67
CA ILE A 87 -20.91 1.91 -12.34
C ILE A 87 -20.06 2.45 -13.50
N PRO A 88 -20.43 2.21 -14.77
CA PRO A 88 -19.63 2.67 -15.91
C PRO A 88 -19.38 4.18 -15.92
N ASN A 89 -18.18 4.61 -16.34
CA ASN A 89 -17.79 6.02 -16.54
C ASN A 89 -17.76 6.87 -15.25
N THR A 90 -17.68 6.24 -14.08
CA THR A 90 -17.54 6.92 -12.79
C THR A 90 -16.20 6.64 -12.13
N GLU A 91 -15.23 6.14 -12.88
CA GLU A 91 -13.87 5.91 -12.44
C GLU A 91 -13.15 7.22 -12.10
N ALA A 92 -12.53 7.25 -10.91
CA ALA A 92 -11.69 8.32 -10.43
C ALA A 92 -10.29 8.25 -11.06
N TYR A 93 -9.60 9.38 -11.09
CA TYR A 93 -8.18 9.43 -11.43
C TYR A 93 -7.34 8.93 -10.25
N VAL A 94 -6.40 8.01 -10.49
CA VAL A 94 -5.62 7.35 -9.42
C VAL A 94 -4.80 8.34 -8.59
N PRO A 95 -3.98 9.24 -9.15
CA PRO A 95 -3.20 10.20 -8.35
C PRO A 95 -4.05 11.03 -7.40
N ASP A 96 -5.22 11.47 -7.86
CA ASP A 96 -6.16 12.25 -7.05
C ASP A 96 -6.76 11.40 -5.91
N ALA A 97 -7.06 10.13 -6.18
CA ALA A 97 -7.54 9.20 -5.15
C ALA A 97 -6.46 8.96 -4.10
N VAL A 98 -5.22 8.70 -4.52
CA VAL A 98 -4.05 8.50 -3.64
C VAL A 98 -3.81 9.71 -2.74
N ALA A 99 -3.87 10.92 -3.30
CA ALA A 99 -3.78 12.16 -2.53
C ALA A 99 -4.90 12.27 -1.48
N CYS A 100 -6.14 11.93 -1.83
CA CYS A 100 -7.26 11.93 -0.90
C CYS A 100 -7.06 10.91 0.23
N ILE A 101 -6.57 9.70 -0.07
CA ILE A 101 -6.34 8.67 0.95
C ILE A 101 -5.21 9.10 1.90
N ASN A 102 -4.14 9.70 1.39
CA ASN A 102 -3.06 10.25 2.23
C ASN A 102 -3.58 11.36 3.17
N ASP A 103 -4.45 12.27 2.70
CA ASP A 103 -5.09 13.26 3.57
C ASP A 103 -5.91 12.59 4.70
N LEU A 104 -6.71 11.58 4.36
CA LEU A 104 -7.49 10.83 5.35
C LEU A 104 -6.62 10.07 6.36
N ALA A 105 -5.52 9.46 5.92
CA ALA A 105 -4.58 8.78 6.79
C ALA A 105 -3.84 9.75 7.73
N ARG A 106 -3.58 10.98 7.29
CA ARG A 106 -2.92 12.00 8.11
C ARG A 106 -3.85 12.68 9.13
N ARG A 107 -5.17 12.67 8.90
CA ARG A 107 -6.17 13.08 9.90
C ARG A 107 -6.21 12.16 11.13
N GLY A 108 -5.65 10.96 11.02
CA GLY A 108 -5.47 10.10 12.17
C GLY A 108 -6.79 9.56 12.74
N GLY A 109 -6.93 9.68 14.06
CA GLY A 109 -8.11 9.26 14.81
C GLY A 109 -9.33 10.16 14.65
N GLU A 110 -9.30 11.19 13.81
CA GLU A 110 -10.46 12.06 13.54
C GLU A 110 -11.69 11.20 13.14
N ALA A 111 -12.87 11.57 13.65
CA ALA A 111 -14.09 10.84 13.39
C ALA A 111 -14.63 11.12 11.97
N CYS A 112 -14.46 10.14 11.08
CA CYS A 112 -15.11 10.10 9.78
C CYS A 112 -16.55 9.56 9.95
N ARG A 113 -17.48 10.46 10.31
CA ARG A 113 -18.90 10.16 10.55
C ARG A 113 -19.75 10.27 9.29
N VAL A 114 -20.68 9.33 9.11
CA VAL A 114 -21.71 9.32 8.07
C VAL A 114 -23.11 9.22 8.67
N ASP A 115 -24.02 10.04 8.17
CA ASP A 115 -25.46 9.96 8.44
C ASP A 115 -26.14 9.80 7.07
N GLY A 116 -26.44 8.55 6.68
CA GLY A 116 -26.79 8.18 5.29
C GLY A 116 -25.57 8.11 4.36
N SER A 117 -25.04 9.26 3.94
CA SER A 117 -23.80 9.32 3.15
C SER A 117 -23.08 10.65 3.36
N ARG A 118 -21.75 10.65 3.24
CA ARG A 118 -20.94 11.86 3.37
C ARG A 118 -19.69 11.77 2.51
N VAL A 119 -19.36 12.87 1.85
CA VAL A 119 -18.06 13.02 1.18
C VAL A 119 -16.99 13.35 2.22
N PHE A 120 -15.94 12.54 2.28
CA PHE A 120 -14.81 12.77 3.18
C PHE A 120 -13.70 13.56 2.51
N CYS A 121 -13.48 13.31 1.22
CA CYS A 121 -12.45 14.00 0.45
C CYS A 121 -12.88 14.16 -1.01
N VAL A 122 -12.54 15.30 -1.60
CA VAL A 122 -12.57 15.58 -3.04
C VAL A 122 -11.25 16.24 -3.39
N ILE A 123 -10.48 15.60 -4.27
CA ILE A 123 -9.28 16.17 -4.87
C ILE A 123 -9.38 15.89 -6.36
N GLY A 124 -9.26 16.94 -7.18
CA GLY A 124 -9.33 16.84 -8.63
C GLY A 124 -10.52 16.02 -9.14
N ARG A 125 -10.22 14.88 -9.76
CA ARG A 125 -11.16 13.93 -10.38
C ARG A 125 -11.44 12.71 -9.50
N ALA A 126 -11.11 12.75 -8.22
CA ALA A 126 -11.42 11.70 -7.26
C ALA A 126 -12.26 12.22 -6.08
N GLN A 127 -13.17 11.37 -5.63
CA GLN A 127 -14.00 11.57 -4.47
C GLN A 127 -14.01 10.30 -3.62
N ILE A 128 -13.80 10.44 -2.32
CA ILE A 128 -13.97 9.38 -1.33
C ILE A 128 -15.21 9.69 -0.51
N THR A 129 -16.19 8.79 -0.58
CA THR A 129 -17.49 8.92 0.10
C THR A 129 -17.67 7.78 1.09
N GLY A 130 -18.15 8.09 2.29
CA GLY A 130 -18.67 7.09 3.21
C GLY A 130 -20.19 6.94 3.01
N VAL A 131 -20.67 5.70 3.01
CA VAL A 131 -22.09 5.36 2.92
C VAL A 131 -22.44 4.40 4.05
N VAL A 132 -23.56 4.62 4.73
CA VAL A 132 -24.03 3.69 5.77
C VAL A 132 -24.39 2.35 5.14
N GLY A 133 -23.93 1.26 5.76
CA GLY A 133 -24.27 -0.12 5.40
C GLY A 133 -24.97 -0.84 6.55
N GLY A 134 -25.21 -2.15 6.40
CA GLY A 134 -25.61 -3.02 7.53
C GLY A 134 -26.95 -2.70 8.20
N GLY A 135 -27.82 -1.90 7.56
CA GLY A 135 -29.16 -1.56 8.08
C GLY A 135 -29.18 -0.48 9.17
N VAL A 136 -28.06 0.23 9.40
CA VAL A 136 -28.02 1.38 10.31
C VAL A 136 -28.23 2.70 9.57
N THR A 137 -28.70 3.73 10.28
CA THR A 137 -28.94 5.08 9.72
C THR A 137 -27.74 6.01 9.81
N SER A 138 -26.80 5.70 10.71
CA SER A 138 -25.54 6.42 10.91
C SER A 138 -24.42 5.46 11.30
N SER A 139 -23.20 5.75 10.90
CA SER A 139 -22.01 5.03 11.32
C SER A 139 -20.82 5.99 11.46
N THR A 140 -19.82 5.61 12.24
CA THR A 140 -18.59 6.39 12.42
C THR A 140 -17.40 5.46 12.51
N SER A 141 -16.27 5.88 11.96
CA SER A 141 -14.98 5.21 12.07
C SER A 141 -13.88 6.26 12.16
N SER A 142 -12.65 5.87 12.47
CA SER A 142 -11.53 6.80 12.35
C SER A 142 -11.23 7.08 10.88
N CYS A 143 -10.71 8.25 10.55
CA CYS A 143 -10.30 8.53 9.18
C CYS A 143 -9.13 7.64 8.73
N ASN A 144 -8.32 7.13 9.67
CA ASN A 144 -7.36 6.04 9.43
C ASN A 144 -8.02 4.75 8.93
N ASP A 145 -9.12 4.32 9.53
CA ASP A 145 -9.83 3.10 9.11
C ASP A 145 -10.53 3.28 7.77
N VAL A 146 -11.03 4.49 7.49
CA VAL A 146 -11.55 4.87 6.17
C VAL A 146 -10.41 4.84 5.13
N ALA A 147 -9.24 5.38 5.46
CA ALA A 147 -8.07 5.37 4.58
C ALA A 147 -7.59 3.94 4.28
N ARG A 148 -7.57 3.05 5.28
CA ARG A 148 -7.29 1.61 5.07
C ARG A 148 -8.30 0.95 4.14
N GLY A 149 -9.59 1.24 4.33
CA GLY A 149 -10.65 0.75 3.44
C GLY A 149 -10.44 1.21 2.00
N ALA A 150 -10.10 2.49 1.81
CA ALA A 150 -9.78 3.03 0.50
C ALA A 150 -8.49 2.45 -0.10
N GLY A 151 -7.42 2.29 0.68
CA GLY A 151 -6.18 1.65 0.24
C GLY A 151 -6.40 0.21 -0.24
N PHE A 152 -7.29 -0.54 0.43
CA PHE A 152 -7.71 -1.87 -0.03
C PHE A 152 -8.43 -1.82 -1.38
N VAL A 153 -9.31 -0.83 -1.60
CA VAL A 153 -9.94 -0.62 -2.91
C VAL A 153 -8.88 -0.31 -3.98
N MET A 154 -7.87 0.50 -3.67
CA MET A 154 -6.79 0.80 -4.62
C MET A 154 -6.00 -0.46 -5.00
N ASP A 155 -5.70 -1.34 -4.06
CA ASP A 155 -4.94 -2.58 -4.34
C ASP A 155 -5.69 -3.56 -5.27
N HIS A 156 -7.02 -3.54 -5.23
CA HIS A 156 -7.84 -4.53 -5.94
C HIS A 156 -8.59 -4.00 -7.16
N CYS A 157 -8.91 -2.70 -7.17
CA CYS A 157 -9.78 -2.12 -8.18
C CYS A 157 -9.08 -1.13 -9.12
N THR A 158 -7.81 -0.81 -8.85
CA THR A 158 -7.05 0.08 -9.73
C THR A 158 -6.70 -0.63 -11.05
N ARG A 159 -6.83 0.11 -12.15
CA ARG A 159 -6.59 -0.38 -13.50
C ARG A 159 -5.34 0.25 -14.10
N ALA A 160 -4.74 -0.45 -15.06
CA ALA A 160 -3.56 0.03 -15.79
C ALA A 160 -3.80 1.32 -16.61
N ASP A 161 -5.06 1.71 -16.85
CA ASP A 161 -5.43 2.97 -17.52
C ASP A 161 -5.41 4.20 -16.58
N ASN A 162 -4.81 4.05 -15.39
CA ASN A 162 -4.68 5.09 -14.37
C ASN A 162 -6.02 5.54 -13.75
N THR A 163 -6.98 4.61 -13.73
CA THR A 163 -8.30 4.84 -13.13
C THR A 163 -8.63 3.83 -12.04
N VAL A 164 -9.53 4.24 -11.14
CA VAL A 164 -10.01 3.40 -10.05
C VAL A 164 -11.48 3.68 -9.76
N GLN A 165 -12.25 2.63 -9.57
CA GLN A 165 -13.55 2.72 -8.95
C GLN A 165 -13.78 1.49 -8.10
N GLY A 166 -14.17 1.73 -6.87
CA GLY A 166 -14.68 0.64 -6.07
C GLY A 166 -15.14 1.06 -4.71
N ALA A 167 -15.58 0.06 -3.96
CA ALA A 167 -16.02 0.26 -2.61
C ALA A 167 -15.60 -0.90 -1.71
N GLU A 168 -15.22 -0.56 -0.48
CA GLU A 168 -15.05 -1.53 0.59
C GLU A 168 -15.29 -0.92 1.97
N PHE A 169 -15.65 -1.75 2.95
CA PHE A 169 -15.86 -1.30 4.32
C PHE A 169 -14.58 -0.77 4.97
N ALA A 170 -14.75 0.32 5.72
CA ALA A 170 -13.71 0.86 6.60
C ALA A 170 -13.17 -0.25 7.51
N TYR A 171 -11.87 -0.18 7.81
CA TYR A 171 -11.20 -1.21 8.60
C TYR A 171 -11.88 -1.37 9.96
N GLY A 172 -12.22 -2.62 10.33
CA GLY A 172 -12.94 -2.92 11.57
C GLY A 172 -14.40 -2.44 11.64
N ASN A 173 -14.95 -1.82 10.59
CA ASN A 173 -16.32 -1.28 10.59
C ASN A 173 -17.14 -1.72 9.36
N GLY A 174 -17.88 -2.82 9.51
CA GLY A 174 -18.79 -3.36 8.49
C GLY A 174 -20.07 -2.56 8.24
N ASN A 175 -20.23 -1.38 8.86
CA ASN A 175 -21.39 -0.50 8.69
C ASN A 175 -21.04 0.82 7.98
N LEU A 176 -19.77 1.03 7.62
CA LEU A 176 -19.30 2.22 6.90
C LEU A 176 -18.60 1.78 5.62
N LEU A 177 -19.34 1.81 4.50
CA LEU A 177 -18.80 1.51 3.17
C LEU A 177 -18.05 2.73 2.65
N VAL A 178 -16.78 2.57 2.29
CA VAL A 178 -15.93 3.59 1.69
C VAL A 178 -15.96 3.40 0.19
N TRP A 179 -16.28 4.44 -0.57
CA TRP A 179 -16.43 4.40 -2.02
C TRP A 179 -15.50 5.42 -2.69
N ILE A 180 -14.66 4.93 -3.61
CA ILE A 180 -13.83 5.75 -4.51
C ILE A 180 -14.50 5.83 -5.87
N ARG A 181 -14.78 7.05 -6.32
CA ARG A 181 -15.35 7.34 -7.65
C ARG A 181 -15.03 8.76 -8.08
N ARG A 182 -15.29 9.07 -9.35
CA ARG A 182 -15.27 10.46 -9.84
C ARG A 182 -16.32 11.31 -9.11
N PRO A 183 -16.03 12.58 -8.79
CA PRO A 183 -17.05 13.52 -8.35
C PRO A 183 -18.18 13.62 -9.38
N SER A 184 -19.42 13.67 -8.89
CA SER A 184 -20.65 13.82 -9.69
C SER A 184 -20.92 15.28 -10.06
#